data_AF-A0A3N5JEQ4-F1
#
_entry.id   AF-A0A3N5JEQ4-F1
#
_cell.length_a   1.000
_cell.length_b   1.000
_cell.length_c   1.000
_cell.angle_alpha   90.00
_cell.angle_beta   90.00
_cell.angle_gamma   90.00
#
_symmetry.space_group_name_H-M   'P 1'
#
loop_
_entity.id
_entity.type
_entity.pdbx_description
1 polymer ?
#
loop_
_entity_poly.entity_id
_entity_poly.type
_entity_poly.pdbx_seq_one_letter_code
_entity_poly.pdbx_strand_id
1 'polypeptide(L)' 'MKAKLNKDENDDLRPEYDLKALLKDGVQGKYAERVQEGTNLILLAPDVAAVFSTEEAVNEALRLVIKLKKIPASETPAL' A
#
# COMPACT_ATOMS: atom_id res chain seq x y z
N MET A 1 1.09 -6.61 30.00
CA MET A 1 -0.34 -6.94 30.17
C MET A 1 -0.67 -8.08 29.23
N LYS A 2 -1.20 -9.20 29.72
CA LYS A 2 -1.59 -10.33 28.86
C LYS A 2 -2.99 -10.06 28.32
N ALA A 3 -3.12 -9.85 27.01
CA ALA A 3 -4.43 -9.77 26.37
C ALA A 3 -5.07 -11.17 26.42
N LYS A 4 -6.20 -11.27 27.12
CA LYS A 4 -7.06 -12.45 27.03
C LYS A 4 -7.60 -12.51 25.61
N LEU A 5 -7.33 -13.62 24.93
CA LEU A 5 -7.96 -13.93 23.65
C LEU A 5 -9.45 -14.17 23.94
N ASN A 6 -10.29 -13.19 23.66
CA ASN A 6 -11.72 -13.44 23.56
C ASN A 6 -11.89 -14.38 22.38
N LYS A 7 -12.12 -15.66 22.67
CA LYS A 7 -12.48 -16.66 21.68
C LYS A 7 -13.93 -16.36 21.33
N ASP A 8 -14.12 -15.50 20.33
CA ASP A 8 -15.44 -15.19 19.80
C ASP A 8 -16.14 -16.51 19.43
N GLU A 9 -17.35 -16.68 19.94
CA GLU A 9 -18.16 -17.90 19.82
C GLU A 9 -18.76 -18.12 18.42
N ASN A 10 -18.24 -17.45 17.39
CA ASN A 10 -18.64 -17.60 15.98
C ASN A 10 -17.41 -17.62 15.06
N ASP A 11 -16.51 -18.58 15.28
CA ASP A 11 -15.53 -18.92 14.26
C ASP A 11 -16.23 -19.80 13.20
N ASP A 12 -16.82 -19.17 12.19
CA ASP A 12 -17.48 -19.85 11.06
C ASP A 12 -16.48 -20.59 10.14
N LEU A 13 -15.18 -20.49 10.43
CA LEU A 13 -14.15 -21.19 9.68
C LEU A 13 -14.24 -22.70 9.96
N ARG A 14 -14.15 -23.48 8.88
CA ARG A 14 -14.07 -24.93 9.02
C ARG A 14 -12.79 -25.33 9.77
N PRO A 15 -12.79 -26.43 10.52
CA PRO A 15 -11.61 -26.85 11.30
C PRO A 15 -10.32 -27.01 10.48
N GLU A 16 -10.44 -27.28 9.18
CA GLU A 16 -9.29 -27.40 8.28
C GLU A 16 -8.59 -26.06 8.00
N TYR A 17 -9.23 -24.92 8.30
CA TYR A 17 -8.72 -23.56 8.09
C TYR A 17 -8.07 -22.94 9.33
N ASP A 18 -7.58 -23.76 10.28
CA ASP A 18 -6.78 -23.25 11.38
C ASP A 18 -5.46 -22.67 10.87
N LEU A 19 -5.42 -21.34 10.73
CA LEU A 19 -4.24 -20.61 10.25
C LEU A 19 -3.00 -20.86 11.10
N LYS A 20 -3.14 -21.18 12.41
CA LYS A 20 -1.99 -21.54 13.24
C LYS A 20 -1.42 -22.90 12.87
N ALA A 21 -2.27 -23.83 12.45
CA ALA A 21 -1.86 -25.14 11.97
C ALA A 21 -1.35 -25.10 10.52
N LEU A 22 -1.96 -24.29 9.67
CA LEU A 22 -1.62 -24.16 8.25
C LEU A 22 -0.36 -23.32 8.01
N LEU A 23 -0.13 -22.29 8.82
CA LEU A 23 0.97 -21.32 8.65
C LEU A 23 1.97 -21.39 9.81
N LYS A 24 2.33 -22.61 10.25
CA LYS A 24 3.29 -22.82 11.35
C LYS A 24 4.63 -22.12 11.13
N ASP A 25 5.12 -22.14 9.90
CA ASP A 25 6.34 -21.46 9.45
C ASP A 25 6.03 -20.18 8.65
N GLY A 26 4.79 -19.69 8.74
CA GLY A 26 4.36 -18.48 8.06
C GLY A 26 5.05 -17.24 8.65
N VAL A 27 5.81 -16.53 7.82
CA VAL A 27 6.43 -15.26 8.22
C VAL A 27 5.47 -14.12 7.92
N GLN A 28 5.03 -13.41 8.96
CA GLN A 28 4.23 -12.20 8.80
C GLN A 28 5.05 -11.15 8.05
N GLY A 29 4.46 -10.53 7.03
CA GLY A 29 5.14 -9.47 6.27
C GLY A 29 6.27 -9.96 5.34
N LYS A 30 6.30 -11.25 4.95
CA LYS A 30 7.31 -11.83 4.04
C LYS A 30 7.61 -11.01 2.78
N TYR A 31 6.64 -10.23 2.30
CA TYR A 31 6.77 -9.36 1.13
C TYR A 31 6.44 -7.89 1.43
N ALA A 32 6.33 -7.50 2.70
CA ALA A 32 5.95 -6.15 3.09
C ALA A 32 7.00 -5.12 2.62
N GLU A 33 8.30 -5.42 2.77
CA GLU A 33 9.39 -4.57 2.25
C GLU A 33 9.30 -4.38 0.74
N ARG A 34 9.03 -5.44 -0.04
CA ARG A 34 8.89 -5.33 -1.50
C ARG A 34 7.74 -4.43 -1.94
N VAL A 35 6.68 -4.38 -1.15
CA VAL A 35 5.55 -3.48 -1.42
C VAL A 35 5.92 -2.04 -1.07
N GLN A 36 6.71 -1.82 -0.01
CA GLN A 36 7.20 -0.51 0.38
C GLN A 36 8.21 0.06 -0.65
N GLU A 37 9.09 -0.77 -1.20
CA GLU A 37 10.05 -0.40 -2.24
C GLU A 37 9.36 0.01 -3.57
N GLY A 38 8.15 -0.51 -3.82
CA GLY A 38 7.52 -0.45 -5.14
C GLY A 38 6.39 0.56 -5.31
N THR A 39 5.81 1.13 -4.25
CA THR A 39 4.62 1.98 -4.43
C THR A 39 4.51 3.08 -3.37
N ASN A 40 5.09 4.24 -3.67
CA ASN A 40 4.74 5.47 -2.94
C ASN A 40 3.39 5.99 -3.48
N LEU A 41 2.29 5.53 -2.87
CA LEU A 41 0.94 5.94 -3.25
C LEU A 41 0.69 7.39 -2.81
N ILE A 42 0.45 8.26 -3.80
CA ILE A 42 0.09 9.66 -3.56
C ILE A 42 -1.40 9.82 -3.86
N LEU A 43 -2.18 10.19 -2.84
CA LEU A 43 -3.60 10.47 -3.01
C LEU A 43 -3.78 11.82 -3.73
N LEU A 44 -4.47 11.79 -4.87
CA LEU A 44 -4.86 13.01 -5.59
C LEU A 44 -6.08 13.67 -4.94
N ALA A 45 -6.13 14.99 -5.02
CA ALA A 45 -7.33 15.73 -4.65
C ALA A 45 -8.51 15.35 -5.58
N PRO A 46 -9.78 15.37 -5.09
CA PRO A 46 -10.94 14.88 -5.85
C PRO A 46 -11.16 15.59 -7.18
N ASP A 47 -10.87 16.88 -7.25
CA ASP A 47 -10.96 17.70 -8.46
C ASP A 47 -9.93 17.27 -9.51
N VAL A 48 -8.69 16.98 -9.10
CA VAL A 48 -7.64 16.47 -10.00
C VAL A 48 -7.98 15.06 -10.48
N ALA A 49 -8.44 14.20 -9.59
CA ALA A 49 -8.85 12.83 -9.92
C ALA A 49 -10.06 12.79 -10.88
N ALA A 50 -10.94 13.80 -10.86
CA ALA A 50 -12.05 13.91 -11.79
C ALA A 50 -11.60 14.28 -13.23
N VAL A 51 -10.45 14.95 -13.37
CA VAL A 51 -9.91 15.38 -14.68
C VAL A 51 -9.04 14.29 -15.32
N PHE A 52 -8.27 13.55 -14.51
CA PHE A 52 -7.36 12.52 -15.00
C PHE A 52 -7.87 11.12 -14.70
N SER A 53 -8.13 10.34 -15.75
CA SER A 53 -8.68 8.98 -15.63
C SER A 53 -7.62 7.88 -15.43
N THR A 54 -6.33 8.17 -15.67
CA THR A 54 -5.23 7.18 -15.55
C THR A 54 -3.97 7.78 -14.94
N GLU A 55 -3.13 6.92 -14.36
CA GLU A 55 -1.84 7.33 -13.77
C GLU A 55 -0.85 7.87 -14.82
N GLU A 56 -0.89 7.33 -16.04
CA GLU A 56 -0.04 7.77 -17.15
C GLU A 56 -0.35 9.24 -17.51
N ALA A 57 -1.63 9.59 -17.61
CA ALA A 57 -2.06 10.94 -17.95
C ALA A 57 -1.62 11.97 -16.89
N VAL A 58 -1.73 11.61 -15.61
CA VAL A 58 -1.24 12.44 -14.50
C VAL A 58 0.27 12.61 -14.59
N ASN A 59 1.01 11.51 -14.76
CA ASN A 59 2.46 11.52 -14.78
C ASN A 59 3.04 12.28 -15.98
N GLU A 60 2.42 12.18 -17.16
CA GLU A 60 2.82 12.96 -18.32
C GLU A 60 2.62 14.46 -18.10
N ALA A 61 1.46 14.87 -17.57
CA ALA A 61 1.18 16.26 -17.26
C ALA A 61 2.19 16.84 -16.25
N LEU A 62 2.48 16.11 -15.17
CA LEU A 62 3.46 16.54 -14.17
C LEU A 62 4.88 16.63 -14.74
N ARG A 63 5.29 15.68 -15.60
CA ARG A 63 6.59 15.73 -16.29
C ARG A 63 6.72 16.97 -17.18
N LEU A 64 5.66 17.38 -17.87
CA LEU A 64 5.65 18.62 -18.65
C LEU A 64 5.83 19.84 -17.75
N VAL A 65 5.13 19.90 -16.61
CA VAL A 65 5.27 21.00 -15.64
C VAL A 65 6.71 21.08 -15.11
N ILE A 66 7.34 19.95 -14.77
CA ILE A 66 8.74 19.89 -14.32
C ILE A 66 9.67 20.48 -15.38
N LYS A 67 9.50 20.08 -16.65
CA LYS A 67 10.29 20.61 -17.78
C LYS A 67 10.12 22.12 -17.96
N LEU A 68 8.89 22.61 -17.81
CA LEU A 68 8.54 24.03 -18.01
C LEU A 68 9.06 24.93 -16.89
N LYS A 69 8.97 24.49 -15.63
CA LYS A 69 9.30 25.32 -14.47
C LYS A 69 10.73 25.15 -13.94
N LYS A 70 11.56 24.25 -14.50
CA LYS A 70 12.88 23.87 -13.91
C LYS A 70 12.76 23.66 -12.40
N ILE A 71 11.68 22.99 -11.97
CA ILE A 71 11.43 22.75 -10.55
C ILE A 71 12.59 21.87 -10.05
N PRO A 72 13.34 22.30 -9.01
CA PRO A 72 14.34 21.43 -8.42
C PRO A 72 13.60 20.20 -7.89
N ALA A 73 14.00 19.02 -8.36
CA ALA A 73 13.48 17.78 -7.81
C ALA A 73 13.74 17.81 -6.30
N SER A 74 12.67 17.82 -5.50
CA SER A 74 12.80 17.60 -4.07
C SER A 74 13.39 16.21 -3.89
N GLU A 75 14.47 16.12 -3.11
CA GLU A 75 15.16 14.87 -2.81
C GLU A 75 14.15 13.77 -2.51
N THR A 76 14.23 12.72 -3.32
CA THR A 76 13.51 11.47 -3.12
C THR A 76 13.69 11.07 -1.65
N PRO A 77 12.63 10.96 -0.84
CA PRO A 77 12.76 10.28 0.44
C PRO A 77 13.07 8.83 0.08
N ALA A 78 14.33 8.44 0.25
CA ALA A 78 14.71 7.05 0.32
C ALA A 78 13.95 6.46 1.52
N LEU A 79 13.08 5.51 1.23
CA LEU A 79 12.59 4.54 2.20
C LEU A 79 13.30 3.23 1.90
#